data_AF-A0A0K2GCI2-F1
#
_entry.id   AF-A0A0K2GCI2-F1
#
_cell.length_a   1.000
_cell.length_b   1.000
_cell.length_c   1.000
_cell.angle_alpha   90.00
_cell.angle_beta   90.00
_cell.angle_gamma   90.00
#
_symmetry.space_group_name_H-M   'P 1'
#
loop_
_entity.id
_entity.type
_entity.pdbx_description
1 polymer ?
#
loop_
_entity_poly.entity_id
_entity_poly.type
_entity_poly.pdbx_seq_one_letter_code
_entity_poly.pdbx_strand_id
1 'polypeptide(L)'
;MSETLLNLDLADVGTIRMVCTACRASAELPVAPLEGDLPERCFHCRAEWFLPGSPPAVALQHLFRSLVQLRNRDYLVGIQVQLGVRPDRGALMIRAPQ
;
A
#
# COMPACT_ATOMS: atom_id res chain seq x y z
N MET A 1 -17.07 17.93 -6.56
CA MET A 1 -16.28 16.71 -6.80
C MET A 1 -16.58 15.76 -5.66
N SER A 2 -17.03 14.54 -5.94
CA SER A 2 -17.46 13.60 -4.90
C SER A 2 -16.25 12.83 -4.37
N GLU A 3 -15.98 12.96 -3.07
CA GLU A 3 -14.98 12.18 -2.36
C GLU A 3 -15.54 10.78 -2.08
N THR A 4 -14.76 9.74 -2.38
CA THR A 4 -15.15 8.37 -2.04
C THR A 4 -14.54 8.01 -0.70
N LEU A 5 -15.37 7.73 0.29
CA LEU A 5 -14.92 7.27 1.60
C LEU A 5 -14.86 5.74 1.61
N LEU A 6 -13.68 5.21 1.90
CA LEU A 6 -13.48 3.78 2.12
C LEU A 6 -13.35 3.52 3.62
N ASN A 7 -14.29 2.78 4.19
CA ASN A 7 -14.19 2.27 5.56
C ASN A 7 -13.22 1.09 5.57
N LEU A 8 -12.16 1.18 6.36
CA LEU A 8 -11.19 0.11 6.54
C LEU A 8 -11.07 -0.21 8.03
N ASP A 9 -11.34 -1.47 8.38
CA ASP A 9 -10.77 -2.03 9.60
C ASP A 9 -9.31 -2.37 9.28
N LEU A 10 -8.39 -1.70 9.97
CA LEU A 10 -6.96 -1.88 9.74
C LEU A 10 -6.48 -3.29 10.14
N ALA A 11 -7.19 -3.96 11.04
CA ALA A 11 -6.90 -5.34 11.41
C ALA A 11 -7.17 -6.33 10.26
N ASP A 12 -8.03 -5.95 9.32
CA ASP A 12 -8.42 -6.79 8.17
C ASP A 12 -7.56 -6.54 6.93
N VAL A 13 -6.61 -5.59 6.98
CA VAL A 13 -5.68 -5.34 5.86
C VAL A 13 -4.67 -6.47 5.75
N GLY A 14 -4.97 -7.46 4.90
CA GLY A 14 -4.13 -8.65 4.70
C GLY A 14 -2.97 -8.47 3.74
N THR A 15 -3.15 -7.68 2.67
CA THR A 15 -2.18 -7.53 1.56
C THR A 15 -2.15 -6.12 1.01
N ILE A 16 -0.97 -5.68 0.54
CA ILE A 16 -0.79 -4.48 -0.28
C ILE A 16 -0.35 -4.88 -1.67
N ARG A 17 -1.04 -4.38 -2.70
CA ARG A 17 -0.67 -4.60 -4.09
C ARG A 17 0.15 -3.44 -4.61
N MET A 18 1.39 -3.72 -5.03
CA MET A 18 2.25 -2.77 -5.74
C MET A 18 2.19 -3.01 -7.24
N VAL A 19 2.06 -1.95 -8.04
CA VAL A 19 1.96 -2.03 -9.51
C VAL A 19 3.06 -1.19 -10.14
N CYS A 20 3.89 -1.80 -10.98
CA CYS A 20 4.91 -1.09 -11.75
C CYS A 20 4.26 -0.26 -12.84
N THR A 21 4.48 1.05 -12.83
CA THR A 21 3.96 1.94 -13.88
C THR A 21 4.71 1.79 -15.20
N ALA A 22 5.96 1.32 -15.18
CA ALA A 22 6.77 1.09 -16.37
C ALA A 22 6.42 -0.20 -17.13
N CYS A 23 6.24 -1.32 -16.43
CA CYS A 23 5.98 -2.63 -17.06
C CYS A 23 4.63 -3.26 -16.72
N ARG A 24 3.80 -2.59 -15.91
CA ARG A 24 2.45 -3.03 -15.48
C ARG A 24 2.41 -4.32 -14.65
N ALA A 25 3.56 -4.97 -14.40
CA ALA A 25 3.65 -6.09 -13.48
C ALA A 25 3.23 -5.67 -12.07
N SER A 26 2.50 -6.53 -11.38
CA SER A 26 2.05 -6.28 -10.00
C SER A 26 2.42 -7.41 -9.07
N ALA A 27 2.79 -7.06 -7.84
CA ALA A 27 3.04 -8.01 -6.76
C ALA A 27 2.10 -7.71 -5.59
N GLU A 28 1.57 -8.76 -4.98
CA GLU A 28 0.83 -8.67 -3.73
C GLU A 28 1.79 -9.01 -2.59
N LEU A 29 1.94 -8.06 -1.67
CA LEU A 29 2.80 -8.16 -0.52
C LEU A 29 1.92 -8.38 0.71
N PRO A 30 2.04 -9.51 1.42
CA PRO A 30 1.29 -9.73 2.64
C PRO A 30 1.71 -8.69 3.68
N VAL A 31 0.76 -8.14 4.45
CA VAL A 31 1.08 -7.18 5.52
C VAL A 31 1.71 -7.88 6.73
N ALA A 32 1.47 -9.17 6.94
CA ALA A 32 2.18 -10.00 7.93
C ALA A 32 2.84 -11.19 7.22
N PRO A 33 4.14 -11.50 7.41
CA PRO A 33 5.21 -10.76 8.07
C PRO A 33 6.01 -9.98 7.02
N LEU A 34 5.84 -8.66 6.94
CA LEU A 34 6.89 -7.83 6.36
C LEU A 34 8.00 -7.66 7.41
N GLU A 35 8.60 -8.77 7.79
CA GLU A 35 9.86 -8.77 8.55
C GLU A 35 11.04 -8.37 7.66
N GLY A 36 10.87 -8.44 6.32
CA GLY A 36 11.85 -8.01 5.34
C GLY A 36 11.63 -6.59 4.84
N ASP A 37 12.72 -5.97 4.39
CA ASP A 37 12.69 -4.70 3.67
C ASP A 37 11.76 -4.79 2.46
N LEU A 38 11.04 -3.70 2.18
CA LEU A 38 10.23 -3.59 0.98
C LEU A 38 11.11 -3.79 -0.25
N PRO A 39 10.62 -4.47 -1.30
CA PRO A 39 11.39 -4.64 -2.52
C PRO A 39 11.76 -3.26 -3.07
N GLU A 40 13.05 -2.99 -3.23
CA GLU A 40 13.56 -1.72 -3.76
C GLU A 40 13.34 -1.58 -5.28
N ARG A 41 13.13 -2.71 -5.95
CA ARG A 41 13.03 -2.82 -7.41
C ARG A 41 11.83 -3.65 -7.85
N CYS A 42 11.33 -3.36 -9.05
CA CYS A 42 10.32 -4.18 -9.68
C CYS A 42 10.82 -5.61 -9.88
N PHE A 43 10.04 -6.61 -9.43
CA PHE A 43 10.39 -8.02 -9.57
C PHE A 43 10.49 -8.48 -11.04
N HIS A 44 9.86 -7.74 -11.97
CA HIS A 44 9.84 -8.07 -13.39
C HIS A 44 10.90 -7.28 -14.18
N CYS A 45 10.77 -5.95 -14.28
CA CYS A 45 11.67 -5.13 -15.11
C CYS A 45 12.89 -4.56 -14.36
N ARG A 46 13.01 -4.84 -13.05
CA ARG A 46 14.12 -4.39 -12.18
C ARG A 46 14.28 -2.87 -12.04
N ALA A 47 13.35 -2.08 -12.57
CA ALA A 47 13.30 -0.63 -12.34
C ALA A 47 13.17 -0.33 -10.84
N GLU A 48 13.91 0.67 -10.36
CA GLU A 48 13.82 1.14 -8.99
C GLU A 48 12.46 1.81 -8.76
N TRP A 49 11.80 1.48 -7.64
CA TRP A 49 10.50 2.07 -7.32
C TRP A 49 10.64 3.55 -6.92
N PHE A 50 11.75 3.86 -6.27
CA PHE A 50 12.05 5.18 -5.73
C PHE A 50 13.55 5.45 -5.85
N LEU A 51 13.92 6.73 -5.89
CA LEU A 51 15.30 7.13 -5.70
C LEU A 51 15.76 6.74 -4.27
N PRO A 52 16.98 6.23 -4.08
CA PRO A 52 17.51 5.89 -2.77
C PRO A 52 17.44 7.08 -1.79
N GLY A 53 16.92 6.85 -0.59
CA GLY A 53 16.78 7.88 0.46
C GLY A 53 15.74 8.96 0.18
N SER A 54 14.95 8.85 -0.89
CA SER A 54 13.91 9.84 -1.20
C SER A 54 12.77 9.81 -0.17
N PRO A 55 12.11 10.96 0.09
CA PRO A 55 10.99 11.02 1.03
C PRO A 55 9.87 10.00 0.74
N PRO A 56 9.48 9.72 -0.52
CA PRO A 56 8.47 8.70 -0.82
C PRO A 56 8.89 7.27 -0.43
N ALA A 57 10.18 6.93 -0.59
CA ALA A 57 10.70 5.62 -0.21
C ALA A 57 10.57 5.40 1.31
N VAL A 58 10.99 6.42 2.09
CA VAL A 58 10.92 6.43 3.55
C VAL A 58 9.47 6.37 4.02
N ALA A 59 8.59 7.17 3.42
CA ALA A 59 7.17 7.19 3.77
C ALA A 59 6.48 5.83 3.53
N LEU A 60 6.82 5.14 2.43
CA LEU A 60 6.27 3.80 2.16
C LEU A 60 6.74 2.79 3.22
N GLN A 61 8.03 2.78 3.58
CA GLN A 61 8.54 1.93 4.65
C GLN A 61 7.83 2.17 5.99
N HIS A 62 7.61 3.44 6.35
CA HIS A 62 6.84 3.80 7.53
C HIS A 62 5.39 3.31 7.47
N LEU A 63 4.71 3.46 6.33
CA LEU A 63 3.33 3.00 6.16
C LEU A 63 3.22 1.50 6.43
N PHE A 64 4.07 0.68 5.82
CA PHE A 64 4.05 -0.77 6.02
C PHE A 64 4.33 -1.16 7.48
N ARG A 65 5.31 -0.52 8.12
CA ARG A 65 5.59 -0.73 9.55
C ARG A 65 4.38 -0.37 10.42
N SER A 66 3.74 0.77 10.14
CA SER A 66 2.54 1.21 10.87
C SER A 66 1.36 0.25 10.66
N LEU A 67 1.16 -0.29 9.46
CA LEU A 67 0.10 -1.25 9.19
C LEU A 67 0.29 -2.57 9.96
N VAL A 68 1.53 -3.05 10.09
CA VAL A 68 1.84 -4.21 10.96
C VAL A 68 1.42 -3.93 12.39
N GLN A 69 1.78 -2.75 12.92
CA GLN A 69 1.43 -2.37 14.30
C GLN A 69 -0.09 -2.20 14.49
N LEU A 70 -0.78 -1.60 13.52
CA LEU A 70 -2.23 -1.38 13.58
C LEU A 70 -3.04 -2.67 13.46
N ARG A 71 -2.45 -3.74 12.93
CA ARG A 71 -3.05 -5.08 12.95
C ARG A 71 -2.98 -5.76 14.31
N ASN A 72 -2.01 -5.40 15.15
CA ASN A 72 -1.99 -5.85 16.52
C ASN A 72 -3.19 -5.20 17.21
N ARG A 73 -4.21 -6.02 17.55
CA ARG A 73 -5.50 -5.57 18.09
C ARG A 73 -5.41 -5.07 19.55
N ASP A 74 -4.27 -4.48 19.92
CA ASP A 74 -3.94 -3.97 21.25
C ASP A 74 -4.53 -2.57 21.47
N TYR A 75 -5.79 -2.39 21.11
CA TYR A 75 -6.53 -1.14 21.31
C TYR A 75 -7.48 -1.27 22.51
N LEU A 76 -7.56 -0.21 23.32
CA LEU A 76 -8.48 -0.15 24.47
C LEU A 76 -9.95 -0.01 24.02
N VAL A 77 -10.18 0.56 22.83
CA VAL A 77 -11.48 0.74 22.17
C VAL A 77 -11.29 0.57 20.66
N GLY A 78 -12.29 0.02 19.97
CA GLY A 78 -12.22 -0.18 18.51
C GLY A 78 -12.05 1.13 17.76
N ILE A 79 -11.20 1.14 16.73
CA ILE A 79 -10.94 2.31 15.88
C ILE A 79 -11.41 2.00 14.46
N GLN A 80 -12.21 2.89 13.88
CA GLN A 80 -12.60 2.83 12.48
C GLN A 80 -11.86 3.92 11.69
N VAL A 81 -11.15 3.53 10.64
CA VAL A 81 -10.42 4.46 9.77
C VAL A 81 -11.14 4.60 8.44
N GLN A 82 -11.34 5.85 8.02
CA GLN A 82 -11.90 6.19 6.71
C GLN A 82 -10.84 6.87 5.85
N LEU A 83 -10.57 6.29 4.68
CA LEU A 83 -9.71 6.92 3.68
C LEU A 83 -10.58 7.67 2.66
N GLY A 84 -10.43 8.99 2.61
CA GLY A 84 -10.98 9.83 1.55
C GLY A 84 -10.12 9.75 0.30
N VAL A 85 -10.64 9.12 -0.76
CA VAL A 85 -9.95 9.08 -2.05
C VAL A 85 -10.49 10.21 -2.91
N ARG A 86 -9.58 11.11 -3.30
CA ARG A 86 -9.85 12.13 -4.32
C ARG A 86 -9.44 11.58 -5.67
N PRO A 87 -10.39 11.27 -6.57
CA PRO A 87 -10.04 10.91 -7.93
C PRO A 87 -9.58 12.18 -8.64
N ASP A 88 -8.28 12.35 -8.89
CA ASP A 88 -7.84 13.34 -9.88
C ASP A 88 -6.61 12.91 -10.70
N ARG A 89 -6.76 13.14 -12.02
CA ARG A 89 -5.90 12.94 -13.21
C ARG A 89 -4.81 11.86 -13.17
N GLY A 90 -5.20 10.63 -13.47
CA GLY A 90 -4.24 9.58 -13.82
C GLY A 90 -4.60 8.18 -13.33
N ALA A 91 -5.85 7.97 -12.89
CA ALA A 91 -6.37 6.66 -12.53
C ALA A 91 -6.21 5.70 -13.73
N LEU A 92 -5.08 4.99 -13.74
CA LEU A 92 -4.89 3.79 -14.52
C LEU A 92 -6.03 2.87 -14.13
N MET A 93 -6.93 2.62 -15.07
CA MET A 93 -7.99 1.63 -14.93
C MET A 93 -7.36 0.33 -14.43
N ILE A 94 -7.59 0.02 -13.16
CA ILE A 94 -7.30 -1.28 -12.57
C ILE A 94 -8.39 -2.19 -13.13
N ARG A 95 -8.13 -2.82 -14.28
CA ARG A 95 -8.94 -3.98 -14.68
C ARG A 95 -8.58 -5.10 -13.71
N ALA A 96 -9.57 -5.55 -12.95
CA ALA A 96 -9.48 -6.82 -12.23
C ALA A 96 -9.15 -7.93 -13.25
N PRO A 97 -8.29 -8.91 -12.90
CA PRO A 97 -8.16 -10.12 -13.71
C PRO A 97 -9.53 -10.82 -13.77
N GLN A 98 -9.92 -11.23 -14.97
CA GLN A 98 -11.10 -12.07 -15.21
C GLN A 98 -10.82 -13.51 -14.78
#